data_AF-A0A2M7VUY0-F1
#
_entry.id   AF-A0A2M7VUY0-F1
#
_cell.length_a   1.000
_cell.length_b   1.000
_cell.length_c   1.000
_cell.angle_alpha   90.00
_cell.angle_beta   90.00
_cell.angle_gamma   90.00
#
_symmetry.space_group_name_H-M   'P 1'
#
loop_
_entity.id
_entity.type
_entity.pdbx_description
1 polymer ?
#
loop_
_entity_poly.entity_id
_entity_poly.type
_entity_poly.pdbx_seq_one_letter_code
_entity_poly.pdbx_strand_id
1 'polypeptide(L)'
;DYIQYAPYAEIYLGDLVGIKAKNHWFDQTKNIAITGILTTLIVLPLKKGIGKERPDGSNFHSFPSGHTATSFAGATILYQEFKDSSPVLAYSGFAFATSTGSLRIMNNKHWVSDVLAGAGIGILVANMVYYFEPLKNWNPVKKNTNISFYPIINGQEVTFVASYKF
;
A
#
# COMPACT_ATOMS: atom_id res chain seq x y z
N ASP A 1 -3.66 17.39 -7.11
CA ASP A 1 -2.93 16.11 -7.20
C ASP A 1 -2.72 15.37 -5.86
N TYR A 2 -3.07 15.95 -4.71
CA TYR A 2 -2.76 15.35 -3.40
C TYR A 2 -3.79 14.33 -2.87
N ILE A 3 -5.04 14.44 -3.29
CA ILE A 3 -6.16 13.61 -2.76
C ILE A 3 -5.94 12.10 -2.96
N GLN A 4 -5.13 11.69 -3.93
CA GLN A 4 -4.79 10.28 -4.14
C GLN A 4 -4.10 9.64 -2.92
N TYR A 5 -3.43 10.45 -2.10
CA TYR A 5 -2.69 10.00 -0.93
C TYR A 5 -3.53 10.01 0.36
N ALA A 6 -4.76 10.52 0.31
CA ALA A 6 -5.65 10.59 1.47
C ALA A 6 -5.86 9.22 2.14
N PRO A 7 -6.09 8.10 1.41
CA PRO A 7 -6.23 6.79 2.04
C PRO A 7 -4.99 6.33 2.81
N TYR A 8 -3.79 6.75 2.40
CA TYR A 8 -2.56 6.43 3.12
C TYR A 8 -2.40 7.27 4.39
N ALA A 9 -2.80 8.53 4.34
CA ALA A 9 -2.86 9.38 5.53
C ALA A 9 -3.86 8.81 6.54
N GLU A 10 -5.03 8.34 6.08
CA GLU A 10 -6.05 7.70 6.93
C GLU A 10 -5.51 6.48 7.69
N ILE A 11 -4.62 5.68 7.08
CA ILE A 11 -4.00 4.52 7.76
C ILE A 11 -3.24 4.97 9.00
N TYR A 12 -2.30 5.91 8.82
CA TYR A 12 -1.47 6.40 9.93
C TYR A 12 -2.26 7.23 10.93
N LEU A 13 -3.28 7.99 10.48
CA LEU A 13 -4.19 8.69 11.38
C LEU A 13 -4.99 7.72 12.24
N GLY A 14 -5.49 6.63 11.66
CA GLY A 14 -6.19 5.56 12.38
C GLY A 14 -5.34 4.99 13.52
N ASP A 15 -4.07 4.70 13.25
CA ASP A 15 -3.11 4.24 14.25
C ASP A 15 -2.88 5.31 15.34
N LEU A 16 -2.71 6.58 14.97
CA LEU A 16 -2.46 7.68 15.91
C LEU A 16 -3.63 7.94 16.87
N VAL A 17 -4.87 7.76 16.39
CA VAL A 17 -6.07 7.91 17.24
C VAL A 17 -6.43 6.62 17.99
N GLY A 18 -5.60 5.59 17.90
CA GLY A 18 -5.73 4.35 18.66
C GLY A 18 -6.74 3.35 18.10
N ILE A 19 -7.15 3.48 16.83
CA ILE A 19 -7.97 2.46 16.18
C ILE A 19 -7.08 1.25 15.93
N LYS A 20 -7.55 0.07 16.36
CA LYS A 20 -6.77 -1.16 16.26
C LYS A 20 -6.63 -1.61 14.81
N ALA A 21 -5.48 -1.37 14.20
CA ALA A 21 -5.15 -1.96 12.90
C ALA A 21 -4.88 -3.46 12.99
N LYS A 22 -5.03 -4.16 11.87
CA LYS A 22 -4.73 -5.59 11.73
C LYS A 22 -3.25 -5.89 11.89
N ASN A 23 -2.39 -5.07 11.28
CA ASN A 23 -0.94 -5.24 11.32
C ASN A 23 -0.26 -4.11 12.10
N HIS A 24 0.97 -4.37 12.54
CA HIS A 24 1.83 -3.34 13.14
C HIS A 24 2.25 -2.30 12.08
N TRP A 25 2.49 -1.05 12.48
CA TRP A 25 2.82 0.07 11.58
C TRP A 25 3.96 -0.22 10.60
N PHE A 26 4.93 -1.06 11.00
CA PHE A 26 6.02 -1.49 10.13
C PHE A 26 5.51 -2.36 8.97
N ASP A 27 4.65 -3.34 9.26
CA ASP A 27 4.06 -4.22 8.24
C ASP A 27 3.10 -3.45 7.33
N GLN A 28 2.36 -2.47 7.87
CA GLN A 28 1.56 -1.54 7.06
C GLN A 28 2.45 -0.77 6.07
N THR A 29 3.53 -0.17 6.56
CA THR A 29 4.47 0.62 5.75
C THR A 29 5.14 -0.24 4.68
N LYS A 30 5.51 -1.48 5.03
CA LYS A 30 6.01 -2.48 4.09
C LYS A 30 4.97 -2.79 3.00
N ASN A 31 3.73 -3.08 3.38
CA ASN A 31 2.65 -3.39 2.44
C ASN A 31 2.39 -2.22 1.49
N ILE A 32 2.40 -0.98 2.01
CA ILE A 32 2.31 0.25 1.22
C ILE A 32 3.45 0.34 0.21
N ALA A 33 4.70 0.12 0.65
CA ALA A 33 5.88 0.20 -0.21
C ALA A 33 5.84 -0.84 -1.34
N ILE A 34 5.60 -2.12 -1.00
CA ILE A 34 5.53 -3.21 -1.99
C ILE A 34 4.38 -2.95 -2.97
N THR A 35 3.20 -2.59 -2.48
CA THR A 35 2.05 -2.29 -3.33
C THR A 35 2.34 -1.12 -4.27
N GLY A 36 2.98 -0.05 -3.78
CA GLY A 36 3.36 1.10 -4.57
C GLY A 36 4.37 0.77 -5.68
N ILE A 37 5.39 -0.04 -5.36
CA ILE A 37 6.39 -0.51 -6.33
C ILE A 37 5.71 -1.35 -7.41
N LEU A 38 4.92 -2.37 -7.04
CA LEU A 38 4.24 -3.24 -7.99
C LEU A 38 3.23 -2.48 -8.86
N THR A 39 2.46 -1.56 -8.27
CA THR A 39 1.53 -0.71 -9.01
C THR A 39 2.28 0.14 -10.04
N THR A 40 3.42 0.72 -9.65
CA THR A 40 4.26 1.52 -10.54
C THR A 40 4.85 0.69 -11.69
N LEU A 41 5.34 -0.52 -11.38
CA LEU A 41 5.90 -1.46 -12.35
C LEU A 41 4.86 -1.91 -13.38
N ILE A 42 3.57 -1.94 -13.02
CA ILE A 42 2.48 -2.26 -13.96
C ILE A 42 2.04 -1.01 -14.74
N VAL A 43 1.83 0.12 -14.05
CA VAL A 43 1.26 1.33 -14.66
C VAL A 43 2.23 2.00 -15.64
N LEU A 44 3.52 2.09 -15.32
CA LEU A 44 4.48 2.83 -16.15
C LEU A 44 4.67 2.23 -17.54
N PRO A 45 4.87 0.91 -17.72
CA PRO A 45 4.97 0.31 -19.04
C PRO A 45 3.69 0.47 -19.84
N LEU A 46 2.52 0.25 -19.24
CA LEU A 46 1.23 0.44 -19.92
C LEU A 46 1.05 1.89 -20.40
N LYS A 47 1.43 2.86 -19.56
CA LYS A 47 1.34 4.29 -19.86
C LYS A 47 2.24 4.74 -20.99
N LYS A 48 3.42 4.12 -21.14
CA LYS A 48 4.34 4.41 -22.24
C LYS A 48 4.06 3.58 -23.48
N GLY A 49 3.53 2.37 -23.33
CA GLY A 49 3.34 1.42 -24.43
C GLY A 49 2.03 1.56 -25.20
N ILE A 50 0.93 1.92 -24.53
CA ILE A 50 -0.40 2.00 -25.19
C ILE A 50 -0.56 3.29 -25.99
N GLY A 51 0.11 4.38 -25.59
CA GLY A 51 0.09 5.63 -26.36
C GLY A 51 -1.29 6.28 -26.49
N LYS A 52 -2.21 6.04 -25.53
CA LYS A 52 -3.56 6.61 -25.59
C LYS A 52 -3.55 8.11 -25.29
N GLU A 53 -4.10 8.90 -26.19
CA GLU A 53 -4.27 10.35 -26.03
C GLU A 53 -5.24 10.71 -24.90
N ARG A 54 -4.91 11.77 -24.16
CA ARG A 54 -5.78 12.32 -23.12
C ARG A 54 -6.94 13.11 -23.71
N PRO A 55 -8.09 13.21 -23.00
CA PRO A 55 -9.22 14.02 -23.46
C PRO A 55 -8.88 15.50 -23.70
N ASP A 56 -7.87 16.03 -23.01
CA ASP A 56 -7.38 17.40 -23.17
C ASP A 56 -6.29 17.58 -24.25
N GLY A 57 -5.90 16.52 -24.97
CA GLY A 57 -4.84 16.56 -25.99
C GLY A 57 -3.43 16.82 -25.45
N SER A 58 -3.23 16.81 -24.11
CA SER A 58 -1.97 17.24 -23.51
C SER A 58 -0.80 16.26 -23.71
N ASN A 59 -1.07 14.96 -23.87
CA ASN A 59 -0.08 13.91 -24.17
C ASN A 59 -0.76 12.56 -24.48
N PHE A 60 0.06 11.57 -24.85
CA PHE A 60 -0.31 10.18 -25.15
C PHE A 60 -0.18 9.23 -23.96
N HIS A 61 -0.20 9.77 -22.73
CA HIS A 61 -0.04 9.01 -21.50
C HIS A 61 -1.35 8.96 -20.70
N SER A 62 -2.48 8.68 -21.37
CA SER A 62 -3.79 8.59 -20.72
C SER A 62 -3.98 7.27 -19.99
N PHE A 63 -3.78 6.13 -20.65
CA PHE A 63 -4.08 4.83 -20.08
C PHE A 63 -2.88 4.20 -19.37
N PRO A 64 -3.03 3.57 -18.18
CA PRO A 64 -4.13 3.74 -17.23
C PRO A 64 -3.93 5.01 -16.39
N SER A 65 -4.93 5.35 -15.58
CA SER A 65 -4.81 6.46 -14.63
C SER A 65 -3.95 6.05 -13.42
N GLY A 66 -2.70 6.52 -13.39
CA GLY A 66 -1.79 6.25 -12.27
C GLY A 66 -2.28 6.85 -10.94
N HIS A 67 -2.91 8.02 -10.97
CA HIS A 67 -3.49 8.61 -9.77
C HIS A 67 -4.63 7.77 -9.18
N THR A 68 -5.46 7.21 -10.06
CA THR A 68 -6.53 6.31 -9.65
C THR A 68 -5.94 5.01 -9.10
N ALA A 69 -4.94 4.43 -9.77
CA ALA A 69 -4.29 3.21 -9.31
C ALA A 69 -3.67 3.36 -7.92
N THR A 70 -2.92 4.43 -7.67
CA THR A 70 -2.36 4.74 -6.35
C THR A 70 -3.45 4.92 -5.30
N SER A 71 -4.50 5.68 -5.59
CA SER A 71 -5.54 5.93 -4.59
C SER A 71 -6.35 4.70 -4.24
N PHE A 72 -6.70 3.87 -5.23
CA PHE A 72 -7.41 2.60 -4.99
C PHE A 72 -6.54 1.54 -4.33
N ALA A 73 -5.23 1.54 -4.58
CA ALA A 73 -4.28 0.74 -3.83
C ALA A 73 -4.30 1.14 -2.34
N GLY A 74 -4.15 2.43 -2.03
CA GLY A 74 -4.23 2.94 -0.66
C GLY A 74 -5.57 2.63 0.03
N ALA A 75 -6.69 2.82 -0.67
CA ALA A 75 -8.02 2.48 -0.15
C ALA A 75 -8.17 0.99 0.18
N THR A 76 -7.61 0.11 -0.67
CA THR A 76 -7.65 -1.33 -0.43
C THR A 76 -6.78 -1.73 0.77
N ILE A 77 -5.62 -1.10 0.94
CA ILE A 77 -4.75 -1.29 2.12
C ILE A 77 -5.50 -0.84 3.37
N LEU A 78 -6.06 0.37 3.39
CA LEU A 78 -6.86 0.90 4.50
C LEU A 78 -8.00 -0.06 4.86
N TYR A 79 -8.71 -0.57 3.85
CA TYR A 79 -9.75 -1.56 4.05
C TYR A 79 -9.22 -2.83 4.73
N GLN A 80 -8.11 -3.39 4.24
CA GLN A 80 -7.55 -4.60 4.82
C GLN A 80 -6.99 -4.41 6.24
N GLU A 81 -6.55 -3.20 6.60
CA GLU A 81 -6.06 -2.87 7.93
C GLU A 81 -7.18 -2.65 8.95
N PHE A 82 -8.29 -2.04 8.55
CA PHE A 82 -9.31 -1.56 9.49
C PHE A 82 -10.70 -2.20 9.37
N LYS A 83 -10.97 -3.05 8.36
CA LYS A 83 -12.32 -3.63 8.16
C LYS A 83 -12.89 -4.35 9.39
N ASP A 84 -12.04 -4.95 10.23
CA ASP A 84 -12.46 -5.72 11.40
C ASP A 84 -12.62 -4.85 12.66
N SER A 85 -11.99 -3.66 12.69
CA SER A 85 -11.99 -2.76 13.87
C SER A 85 -12.82 -1.50 13.68
N SER A 86 -12.81 -0.92 12.48
CA SER A 86 -13.59 0.27 12.11
C SER A 86 -14.00 0.19 10.63
N PRO A 87 -15.13 -0.46 10.31
CA PRO A 87 -15.62 -0.58 8.94
C PRO A 87 -15.83 0.78 8.26
N VAL A 88 -16.29 1.79 9.01
CA VAL A 88 -16.52 3.14 8.45
C VAL A 88 -15.21 3.75 7.95
N LEU A 89 -14.14 3.67 8.75
CA LEU A 89 -12.80 4.10 8.32
C LEU A 89 -12.28 3.22 7.17
N ALA A 90 -12.48 1.92 7.25
CA ALA A 90 -12.04 0.99 6.20
C ALA A 90 -12.64 1.34 4.83
N TYR A 91 -13.91 1.74 4.77
CA TYR A 91 -14.59 2.12 3.54
C TYR A 91 -14.38 3.59 3.13
N SER A 92 -13.98 4.50 4.04
CA SER A 92 -13.77 5.92 3.70
C SER A 92 -12.71 6.12 2.63
N GLY A 93 -11.66 5.30 2.62
CA GLY A 93 -10.62 5.33 1.60
C GLY A 93 -11.17 5.17 0.18
N PHE A 94 -12.21 4.36 -0.03
CA PHE A 94 -12.83 4.20 -1.35
C PHE A 94 -13.60 5.45 -1.79
N ALA A 95 -14.13 6.25 -0.85
CA ALA A 95 -14.73 7.54 -1.16
C ALA A 95 -13.67 8.53 -1.67
N PHE A 96 -12.50 8.60 -1.04
CA PHE A 96 -11.36 9.40 -1.52
C PHE A 96 -10.81 8.90 -2.86
N ALA A 97 -10.74 7.59 -3.05
CA ALA A 97 -10.28 6.99 -4.31
C ALA A 97 -11.24 7.27 -5.47
N THR A 98 -12.55 7.15 -5.22
CA THR A 98 -13.60 7.50 -6.19
C THR A 98 -13.57 8.98 -6.53
N SER A 99 -13.39 9.84 -5.52
CA SER A 99 -13.24 11.29 -5.73
C SER A 99 -12.01 11.61 -6.58
N THR A 100 -10.88 10.94 -6.33
CA THR A 100 -9.66 11.07 -7.13
C THR A 100 -9.91 10.72 -8.59
N GLY A 101 -10.55 9.58 -8.86
CA GLY A 101 -10.89 9.15 -10.22
C GLY A 101 -11.86 10.11 -10.91
N SER A 102 -12.90 10.56 -10.19
CA SER A 102 -13.90 11.49 -10.71
C SER A 102 -13.28 12.83 -11.11
N LEU A 103 -12.43 13.41 -10.25
CA LEU A 103 -11.72 14.64 -10.54
C LEU A 103 -10.79 14.52 -11.76
N ARG A 104 -10.23 13.32 -12.03
CA ARG A 104 -9.42 13.09 -13.23
C ARG A 104 -10.23 13.10 -14.52
N ILE A 105 -11.48 12.61 -14.45
CA ILE A 105 -12.42 12.66 -15.57
C ILE A 105 -12.89 14.10 -15.77
N MET A 106 -13.34 14.76 -14.70
CA MET A 106 -13.85 16.15 -14.74
C MET A 106 -12.81 17.15 -15.24
N ASN A 107 -11.53 16.92 -14.95
CA ASN A 107 -10.43 17.75 -15.44
C ASN A 107 -9.90 17.34 -16.82
N ASN A 108 -10.63 16.50 -17.57
CA ASN A 108 -10.27 16.03 -18.91
C ASN A 108 -8.89 15.36 -18.99
N LYS A 109 -8.39 14.80 -17.88
CA LYS A 109 -7.06 14.16 -17.82
C LYS A 109 -7.10 12.69 -18.20
N HIS A 110 -8.25 12.03 -18.02
CA HIS A 110 -8.41 10.60 -18.24
C HIS A 110 -9.81 10.25 -18.70
N TRP A 111 -9.92 9.26 -19.58
CA TRP A 111 -11.19 8.64 -19.92
C TRP A 111 -11.68 7.75 -18.76
N VAL A 112 -12.98 7.51 -18.69
CA VAL A 112 -13.58 6.60 -17.69
C VAL A 112 -12.90 5.22 -17.71
N SER A 113 -12.59 4.68 -18.89
CA SER A 113 -11.85 3.41 -19.02
C SER A 113 -10.48 3.43 -18.34
N ASP A 114 -9.79 4.56 -18.38
CA ASP A 114 -8.44 4.69 -17.83
C ASP A 114 -8.50 4.73 -16.29
N VAL A 115 -9.56 5.35 -15.76
CA VAL A 115 -9.86 5.37 -14.33
C VAL A 115 -10.28 3.99 -13.85
N LEU A 116 -11.20 3.30 -14.52
CA LEU A 116 -11.61 1.94 -14.16
C LEU A 116 -10.44 0.95 -14.20
N ALA A 117 -9.61 1.00 -15.24
CA ALA A 117 -8.41 0.17 -15.33
C ALA A 117 -7.41 0.50 -14.21
N GLY A 118 -7.20 1.78 -13.91
CA GLY A 118 -6.37 2.21 -12.79
C GLY A 118 -6.89 1.67 -11.46
N ALA A 119 -8.19 1.81 -11.18
CA ALA A 119 -8.83 1.30 -9.97
C ALA A 119 -8.65 -0.22 -9.84
N GLY A 120 -8.89 -0.97 -10.92
CA GLY A 120 -8.69 -2.42 -10.95
C GLY A 120 -7.24 -2.82 -10.64
N ILE A 121 -6.26 -2.17 -11.27
CA ILE A 121 -4.83 -2.43 -11.00
C ILE A 121 -4.53 -2.19 -9.51
N GLY A 122 -4.94 -1.05 -8.96
CA GLY A 122 -4.69 -0.71 -7.55
C GLY A 122 -5.27 -1.73 -6.58
N ILE A 123 -6.53 -2.12 -6.77
CA ILE A 123 -7.23 -3.12 -5.95
C ILE A 123 -6.54 -4.49 -6.06
N LEU A 124 -6.21 -4.93 -7.27
CA LEU A 124 -5.62 -6.25 -7.50
C LEU A 124 -4.23 -6.36 -6.88
N VAL A 125 -3.37 -5.34 -7.07
CA VAL A 125 -2.01 -5.35 -6.54
C VAL A 125 -2.03 -5.30 -5.01
N ALA A 126 -2.85 -4.44 -4.42
CA ALA A 126 -2.97 -4.38 -2.96
C ALA A 126 -3.44 -5.72 -2.39
N ASN A 127 -4.50 -6.32 -2.95
CA ASN A 127 -4.95 -7.64 -2.50
C ASN A 127 -3.88 -8.72 -2.69
N MET A 128 -3.15 -8.70 -3.81
CA MET A 128 -2.03 -9.63 -4.03
C MET A 128 -1.00 -9.56 -2.89
N VAL A 129 -0.64 -8.36 -2.42
CA VAL A 129 0.29 -8.21 -1.29
C VAL A 129 -0.28 -8.80 0.01
N TYR A 130 -1.59 -8.66 0.27
CA TYR A 130 -2.24 -9.16 1.49
C TYR A 130 -2.51 -10.67 1.49
N TYR A 131 -2.68 -11.29 0.31
CA TYR A 131 -3.01 -12.71 0.18
C TYR A 131 -1.81 -13.58 -0.23
N PHE A 132 -0.81 -13.03 -0.90
CA PHE A 132 0.36 -13.79 -1.32
C PHE A 132 1.34 -13.95 -0.15
N GLU A 133 1.36 -15.16 0.44
CA GLU A 133 2.10 -15.47 1.66
C GLU A 133 3.57 -15.04 1.65
N PRO A 134 4.35 -15.19 0.56
CA PRO A 134 5.74 -14.73 0.54
C PRO A 134 5.89 -13.24 0.81
N LEU A 135 5.01 -12.40 0.25
CA LEU A 135 5.06 -10.94 0.43
C LEU A 135 4.52 -10.53 1.80
N LYS A 136 3.44 -11.19 2.24
CA LYS A 136 2.84 -10.96 3.55
C LYS A 136 3.80 -11.29 4.70
N ASN A 137 4.46 -12.45 4.63
CA ASN A 137 5.30 -12.99 5.70
C ASN A 137 6.74 -12.44 5.70
N TRP A 138 7.18 -11.80 4.62
CA TRP A 138 8.48 -11.15 4.59
C TRP A 138 8.52 -10.00 5.58
N ASN A 139 9.33 -10.11 6.64
CA ASN A 139 9.56 -9.03 7.59
C ASN A 139 11.02 -9.13 8.09
N PRO A 140 11.93 -8.25 7.63
CA PRO A 140 13.35 -8.30 8.01
C PRO A 140 13.59 -7.87 9.48
N VAL A 141 12.61 -7.21 10.10
CA VAL A 141 12.66 -6.73 11.49
C VAL A 141 12.11 -7.77 12.46
N LYS A 142 11.30 -8.72 11.98
CA LYS A 142 10.82 -9.85 12.78
C LYS A 142 12.04 -10.72 13.11
N LYS A 143 12.64 -10.46 14.27
CA LYS A 143 13.72 -11.28 14.83
C LYS A 143 13.27 -12.72 14.74
N ASN A 144 14.04 -13.53 14.04
CA ASN A 144 13.94 -14.97 14.19
C ASN A 144 14.19 -15.25 15.67
N THR A 145 13.13 -15.53 16.44
CA THR A 145 13.20 -15.87 17.88
C THR A 145 14.05 -17.11 18.13
N ASN A 146 14.44 -17.78 17.05
CA ASN A 146 15.33 -18.90 17.04
C ASN A 146 16.77 -18.50 17.34
N ILE A 147 17.19 -17.23 17.29
CA ILE A 147 18.55 -16.83 17.70
C ILE A 147 18.46 -15.74 18.76
N SER A 148 18.83 -16.09 19.99
CA SER A 148 18.93 -15.15 21.10
C SER A 148 20.38 -14.91 21.47
N PHE A 149 20.77 -13.65 21.65
CA PHE A 149 22.08 -13.25 22.13
C PHE A 149 21.93 -12.50 23.45
N TYR A 150 22.61 -12.95 24.49
CA TYR A 150 22.69 -12.22 25.75
C TYR A 150 24.08 -12.38 26.37
N PRO A 151 24.64 -11.31 26.95
CA PRO A 151 25.86 -11.39 27.73
C PRO A 151 25.54 -11.97 29.12
N ILE A 152 26.37 -12.88 29.58
CA ILE A 152 26.41 -13.33 30.97
C ILE A 152 27.62 -12.65 31.59
N ILE A 153 27.38 -11.82 32.62
CA ILE A 153 28.44 -11.14 33.36
C ILE A 153 28.64 -11.91 34.67
N ASN A 154 29.83 -12.45 34.89
CA ASN A 154 30.16 -13.18 36.10
C ASN A 154 31.46 -12.65 36.70
N GLY A 155 31.35 -11.79 37.72
CA GLY A 155 32.51 -11.13 38.35
C GLY A 155 33.28 -10.25 37.35
N GLN A 156 34.47 -10.70 36.93
CA GLN A 156 35.35 -10.02 35.96
C GLN A 156 35.25 -10.59 34.53
N GLU A 157 34.44 -11.63 34.31
CA GLU A 157 34.28 -12.27 33.00
C GLU A 157 32.97 -11.87 32.32
N VAL A 158 33.06 -11.60 31.01
CA VAL A 158 31.90 -11.37 30.14
C VAL A 158 31.85 -12.51 29.12
N THR A 159 30.83 -13.36 29.22
CA THR A 159 30.60 -14.45 28.26
C THR A 159 29.45 -14.08 27.34
N PHE A 160 29.67 -14.17 26.03
CA PHE A 160 28.59 -14.00 25.05
C PHE A 160 27.97 -15.36 24.73
N VAL A 161 26.67 -15.51 24.99
CA VAL A 161 25.92 -16.73 24.67
C VAL A 161 25.00 -16.46 23.48
N ALA A 162 25.10 -17.33 22.47
CA ALA A 162 24.17 -17.41 21.37
C ALA A 162 23.36 -18.71 21.53
N SER A 163 22.03 -18.61 21.60
CA SER A 163 21.13 -19.75 21.71
C SER A 163 20.33 -19.93 20.44
N TYR A 164 20.33 -21.15 19.88
CA TYR A 164 19.47 -21.54 18.76
C TYR A 164 18.27 -22.36 19.24
N LYS A 165 17.04 -21.88 19.02
CA LYS A 165 15.80 -22.62 19.34
C LYS A 165 15.29 -23.32 18.08
N PHE A 166 15.33 -24.66 18.09
CA PHE A 166 14.77 -25.55 17.08
C PHE A 166 13.30 -25.85 17.34
#